data_AF-A0A0P7B5Y5-F1
#
_entry.id   AF-A0A0P7B5Y5-F1
#
_cell.length_a   1.000
_cell.length_b   1.000
_cell.length_c   1.000
_cell.angle_alpha   90.00
_cell.angle_beta   90.00
_cell.angle_gamma   90.00
#
_symmetry.space_group_name_H-M   'P 1'
#
loop_
_entity.id
_entity.type
_entity.pdbx_description
1 polymer ?
#
loop_
_entity_poly.entity_id
_entity_poly.type
_entity_poly.pdbx_seq_one_letter_code
_entity_poly.pdbx_strand_id
1 'polypeptide(L)'
;TRNRTLYIQSFCRSQPEVLAALERATGATWTRRTVDSKAFIAEAARKLEAQWTKPVMEEIVFVLGALEADWTKEEGFAMELLGLEDEDLDQVVVEVVAGMGKQH
;
A
#
# COMPACT_ATOMS: atom_id res chain seq x y z
N THR A 1 -7.44 19.43 -16.86
CA THR A 1 -7.94 18.72 -15.67
C THR A 1 -9.37 19.09 -15.25
N ARG A 2 -10.07 20.02 -15.92
CA ARG A 2 -11.41 20.43 -15.45
C ARG A 2 -12.44 19.28 -15.59
N ASN A 3 -13.16 18.99 -14.52
CA ASN A 3 -14.33 18.09 -14.44
C ASN A 3 -14.07 16.59 -14.69
N ARG A 4 -12.94 16.04 -14.24
CA ARG A 4 -12.73 14.59 -14.20
C ARG A 4 -11.92 14.16 -12.97
N THR A 5 -12.11 12.92 -12.53
CA THR A 5 -11.25 12.29 -11.51
C THR A 5 -9.84 12.09 -12.09
N LEU A 6 -8.82 12.38 -11.29
CA LEU A 6 -7.43 12.14 -11.63
C LEU A 6 -6.84 11.16 -10.63
N TYR A 7 -6.13 10.17 -11.13
CA TYR A 7 -5.38 9.21 -10.33
C TYR A 7 -3.91 9.57 -10.43
N ILE A 8 -3.28 9.72 -9.26
CA ILE A 8 -1.84 9.92 -9.10
C ILE A 8 -1.34 8.92 -8.08
N GLN A 9 -0.06 8.60 -8.14
CA GLN A 9 0.60 7.72 -7.18
C GLN A 9 2.02 8.20 -6.96
N SER A 10 2.57 7.92 -5.77
CA SER A 10 4.01 8.04 -5.55
C SER A 10 4.73 6.82 -6.11
N PHE A 11 4.21 5.61 -5.88
CA PHE A 11 4.78 4.37 -6.39
C PHE A 11 3.71 3.28 -6.46
N CYS A 12 3.87 2.33 -7.37
CA CYS A 12 3.05 1.11 -7.44
C CYS A 12 3.89 -0.11 -7.05
N ARG A 13 3.86 -0.46 -5.76
CA ARG A 13 4.75 -1.48 -5.14
C ARG A 13 3.98 -2.46 -4.28
N SER A 14 4.47 -3.69 -4.24
CA SER A 14 3.91 -4.77 -3.42
C SER A 14 4.40 -4.71 -1.96
N GLN A 15 3.66 -5.32 -1.03
CA GLN A 15 4.07 -5.39 0.39
C GLN A 15 5.46 -6.04 0.60
N PRO A 16 5.84 -7.11 -0.12
CA PRO A 16 7.19 -7.65 -0.03
C PRO A 16 8.28 -6.67 -0.47
N GLU A 17 8.03 -5.82 -1.47
CA GLU A 17 8.98 -4.79 -1.90
C GLU A 17 9.16 -3.70 -0.84
N VAL A 18 8.07 -3.26 -0.21
CA VAL A 18 8.10 -2.31 0.92
C VAL A 18 8.88 -2.88 2.10
N LEU A 19 8.64 -4.14 2.46
CA LEU A 19 9.41 -4.79 3.53
C LEU A 19 10.89 -4.90 3.17
N ALA A 20 11.22 -5.28 1.93
CA ALA A 20 12.61 -5.39 1.50
C ALA A 20 13.34 -4.03 1.53
N ALA A 21 12.65 -2.94 1.16
CA ALA A 21 13.18 -1.58 1.28
C ALA A 21 13.45 -1.21 2.75
N LEU A 22 12.52 -1.55 3.65
CA LEU A 22 12.69 -1.32 5.10
C LEU A 22 13.86 -2.13 5.68
N GLU A 23 14.02 -3.39 5.28
CA GLU A 23 15.15 -4.24 5.67
C GLU A 23 16.48 -3.66 5.22
N ARG A 24 16.56 -3.16 3.98
CA ARG A 24 17.75 -2.46 3.49
C ARG A 24 18.07 -1.20 4.30
N ALA A 25 17.06 -0.37 4.55
CA ALA A 25 17.24 0.91 5.23
C ALA A 25 17.60 0.78 6.72
N THR A 26 17.13 -0.28 7.37
CA THR A 26 17.33 -0.50 8.82
C THR A 26 18.46 -1.48 9.14
N GLY A 27 18.86 -2.32 8.18
CA GLY A 27 19.79 -3.45 8.42
C GLY A 27 19.18 -4.57 9.27
N ALA A 28 17.90 -4.49 9.62
CA ALA A 28 17.17 -5.53 10.33
C ALA A 28 16.45 -6.46 9.35
N THR A 29 16.05 -7.63 9.83
CA THR A 29 15.27 -8.61 9.05
C THR A 29 14.04 -9.03 9.83
N TRP A 30 12.95 -9.33 9.11
CA TRP A 30 11.70 -9.76 9.72
C TRP A 30 11.24 -11.11 9.18
N THR A 31 10.63 -11.89 10.07
CA THR A 31 9.96 -13.13 9.68
C THR A 31 8.67 -12.81 8.93
N ARG A 32 8.53 -13.37 7.74
CA ARG A 32 7.32 -13.24 6.91
C ARG A 32 6.36 -14.40 7.14
N ARG A 33 5.07 -14.08 7.27
CA ARG A 33 3.98 -15.06 7.21
C ARG A 33 3.12 -14.73 5.99
N THR A 34 2.93 -15.73 5.13
CA THR A 34 2.05 -15.59 3.98
C THR A 34 0.65 -16.01 4.38
N VAL A 35 -0.33 -15.20 4.01
CA VAL A 35 -1.76 -15.46 4.24
C VAL A 35 -2.44 -15.48 2.89
N ASP A 36 -3.30 -16.48 2.65
CA ASP A 36 -4.10 -16.54 1.44
C ASP A 36 -5.19 -15.46 1.47
N SER A 37 -5.20 -14.59 0.46
CA SER A 37 -6.11 -13.44 0.41
C SER A 37 -7.58 -13.86 0.33
N LYS A 38 -7.89 -14.95 -0.37
CA LYS A 38 -9.28 -15.43 -0.51
C LYS A 38 -9.81 -15.97 0.82
N ALA A 39 -9.02 -16.79 1.50
CA ALA A 39 -9.36 -17.32 2.83
C ALA A 39 -9.52 -16.18 3.85
N PHE A 40 -8.62 -15.19 3.81
CA PHE A 40 -8.69 -14.03 4.71
C PHE A 40 -9.95 -13.19 4.48
N ILE A 41 -10.28 -12.87 3.21
CA ILE A 41 -11.51 -12.14 2.88
C ILE A 41 -12.74 -12.95 3.29
N ALA A 42 -12.77 -14.26 3.05
CA ALA A 42 -13.90 -15.11 3.42
C ALA A 42 -14.12 -15.13 4.94
N GLU A 43 -13.04 -15.18 5.73
CA GLU A 43 -13.13 -15.11 7.18
C GLU A 43 -13.65 -13.74 7.66
N ALA A 44 -13.12 -12.64 7.11
CA ALA A 44 -13.55 -11.29 7.44
C ALA A 44 -15.02 -11.04 7.05
N ALA A 45 -15.45 -11.53 5.88
CA ALA A 45 -16.85 -11.46 5.44
C ALA A 45 -17.79 -12.16 6.42
N ARG A 46 -17.45 -13.39 6.84
CA ARG A 46 -18.23 -14.12 7.85
C ARG A 46 -18.32 -13.37 9.18
N LYS A 47 -17.23 -12.71 9.60
CA LYS A 47 -17.21 -11.88 10.81
C LYS A 47 -18.15 -10.68 10.66
N LEU A 48 -18.16 -10.00 9.51
CA LEU A 48 -19.06 -8.87 9.23
C LEU A 48 -20.53 -9.27 9.21
N GLU A 49 -20.85 -10.43 8.62
CA GLU A 49 -22.21 -10.98 8.61
C GLU A 49 -22.72 -11.28 10.02
N ALA A 50 -21.86 -11.82 10.88
CA ALA A 50 -22.20 -12.07 12.28
C ALA A 50 -22.36 -10.78 13.08
N GLN A 51 -21.44 -9.83 12.88
CA GLN A 51 -21.49 -8.51 13.49
C GLN A 51 -20.67 -7.52 12.67
N TRP A 52 -21.34 -6.50 12.13
CA TRP A 52 -20.64 -5.44 11.44
C TRP A 52 -19.74 -4.68 12.41
N THR A 53 -18.45 -4.58 12.08
CA THR A 53 -17.52 -3.69 12.77
C THR A 53 -16.59 -3.04 11.75
N LYS A 54 -16.28 -1.75 11.97
CA LYS A 54 -15.36 -1.03 11.09
C LYS A 54 -14.00 -1.73 10.94
N PRO A 55 -13.32 -2.22 12.01
CA PRO A 55 -12.02 -2.86 11.86
C PRO A 55 -12.03 -4.08 10.93
N VAL A 56 -13.05 -4.94 10.98
CA VAL A 56 -13.16 -6.10 10.09
C VAL A 56 -13.48 -5.68 8.66
N MET A 57 -14.21 -4.57 8.47
CA MET A 57 -14.42 -4.00 7.14
C MET A 57 -13.10 -3.52 6.53
N GLU A 58 -12.27 -2.84 7.33
CA GLU A 58 -10.93 -2.37 6.90
C GLU A 58 -9.99 -3.53 6.56
N GLU A 59 -10.13 -4.71 7.17
CA GLU A 59 -9.38 -5.92 6.78
C GLU A 59 -9.64 -6.30 5.32
N ILE A 60 -10.90 -6.24 4.87
CA ILE A 60 -11.26 -6.53 3.48
C ILE A 60 -10.74 -5.42 2.55
N VAL A 61 -10.95 -4.16 2.93
CA VAL A 61 -10.48 -3.00 2.16
C VAL A 61 -8.96 -3.04 1.98
N PHE A 62 -8.21 -3.43 3.02
CA PHE A 62 -6.77 -3.58 2.95
C PHE A 62 -6.36 -4.61 1.90
N VAL A 63 -6.99 -5.80 1.89
CA VAL A 63 -6.65 -6.84 0.91
C VAL A 63 -7.00 -6.40 -0.50
N LEU A 64 -8.17 -5.79 -0.70
CA LEU A 64 -8.56 -5.26 -2.02
C LEU A 64 -7.58 -4.17 -2.47
N GLY A 65 -7.22 -3.24 -1.59
CA GLY A 65 -6.21 -2.22 -1.88
C GLY A 65 -4.86 -2.83 -2.25
N ALA A 66 -4.42 -3.87 -1.53
CA ALA A 66 -3.15 -4.54 -1.83
C ALA A 66 -3.14 -5.29 -3.17
N LEU A 67 -4.30 -5.72 -3.68
CA LEU A 67 -4.42 -6.51 -4.90
C LEU A 67 -4.86 -5.70 -6.13
N GLU A 68 -5.63 -4.64 -5.92
CA GLU A 68 -6.35 -3.93 -6.98
C GLU A 68 -5.98 -2.45 -7.10
N ALA A 69 -5.19 -1.87 -6.18
CA ALA A 69 -4.79 -0.44 -6.24
C ALA A 69 -3.66 -0.15 -7.24
N ASP A 70 -3.71 -0.75 -8.43
CA ASP A 70 -2.83 -0.41 -9.55
C ASP A 70 -3.51 0.65 -10.43
N TRP A 71 -3.30 1.90 -10.07
CA TRP A 71 -3.93 3.04 -10.72
C TRP A 71 -3.40 3.30 -12.14
N THR A 72 -2.30 2.67 -12.54
CA THR A 72 -1.74 2.81 -13.89
C THR A 72 -2.69 2.32 -14.98
N LYS A 73 -3.69 1.51 -14.58
CA LYS A 73 -4.72 0.92 -15.45
C LYS A 73 -6.02 1.72 -15.48
N GLU A 74 -6.18 2.74 -14.63
CA GLU A 74 -7.43 3.49 -14.52
C GLU A 74 -7.58 4.59 -15.57
N GLU A 75 -8.82 4.78 -16.03
CA GLU A 75 -9.19 5.92 -16.85
C GLU A 75 -9.10 7.21 -16.03
N GLY A 76 -7.98 7.92 -16.16
CA GLY A 76 -7.69 9.12 -15.39
C GLY A 76 -6.33 9.12 -14.70
N PHE A 77 -5.52 8.07 -14.85
CA PHE A 77 -4.11 8.12 -14.47
C PHE A 77 -3.42 9.32 -15.10
N ALA A 78 -2.84 10.17 -14.26
CA ALA A 78 -2.51 11.55 -14.62
C ALA A 78 -1.06 11.94 -14.31
N MET A 79 -0.17 10.96 -14.06
CA MET A 79 1.24 11.24 -13.80
C MET A 79 1.88 12.04 -14.94
N GLU A 80 1.81 11.54 -16.17
CA GLU A 80 2.33 12.24 -17.37
C GLU A 80 1.63 13.60 -17.60
N LEU A 81 0.30 13.63 -17.47
CA LEU A 81 -0.49 14.86 -17.66
C LEU A 81 -0.05 15.99 -16.72
N LEU A 82 0.40 15.63 -15.51
CA LEU A 82 0.84 16.56 -14.49
C LEU A 82 2.36 16.74 -14.45
N GLY A 83 3.11 16.05 -15.31
CA GLY A 83 4.58 16.04 -15.29
C GLY A 83 5.17 15.44 -14.01
N LEU A 84 4.47 14.46 -13.42
CA LEU A 84 4.89 13.72 -12.24
C LEU A 84 5.56 12.41 -12.66
N GLU A 85 6.52 11.97 -11.84
CA GLU A 85 7.17 10.66 -11.95
C GLU A 85 6.94 9.89 -10.65
N ASP A 86 7.05 8.56 -10.72
CA ASP A 86 7.04 7.74 -9.52
C ASP A 86 8.30 8.05 -8.67
N GLU A 87 8.13 8.10 -7.35
CA GLU A 87 9.22 8.22 -6.38
C GLU A 87 10.02 6.90 -6.27
N ASP A 88 11.29 7.03 -5.89
CA ASP A 88 12.12 5.88 -5.53
C ASP A 88 11.77 5.40 -4.11
N LEU A 89 11.15 4.22 -4.02
CA LEU A 89 10.75 3.61 -2.75
C LEU A 89 11.92 3.49 -1.76
N ASP A 90 13.12 3.13 -2.22
CA ASP A 90 14.28 2.92 -1.33
C ASP A 90 14.74 4.25 -0.76
N GLN A 91 14.78 5.30 -1.59
CA GLN A 91 15.12 6.64 -1.13
C GLN A 91 14.11 7.13 -0.07
N VAL A 92 12.81 7.02 -0.36
CA VAL A 92 11.74 7.44 0.56
C VAL A 92 11.85 6.72 1.90
N VAL A 93 12.04 5.39 1.88
CA VAL A 93 12.15 4.60 3.11
C VAL A 93 13.40 4.97 3.91
N VAL A 94 14.55 5.20 3.26
CA VAL A 94 15.77 5.67 3.92
C VAL A 94 15.54 7.01 4.61
N GLU A 95 14.88 7.97 3.94
CA GLU A 95 14.58 9.28 4.51
C GLU A 95 13.67 9.19 5.73
N VAL A 96 12.63 8.36 5.68
CA VAL A 96 11.72 8.11 6.81
C VAL A 96 12.49 7.51 8.00
N VAL A 97 13.26 6.46 7.78
CA VAL A 97 14.05 5.79 8.83
C VAL A 97 15.06 6.77 9.46
N ALA A 98 15.76 7.56 8.64
CA ALA A 98 16.70 8.57 9.11
C ALA A 98 16.02 9.70 9.91
N GLY A 99 14.79 10.06 9.54
CA GLY A 99 13.97 11.05 10.25
C GLY A 99 13.53 10.58 11.64
N MET A 100 13.24 9.29 11.81
CA MET A 100 12.87 8.71 13.11
C MET A 100 14.03 8.73 14.12
N GLY A 101 15.27 8.64 13.66
CA GLY A 101 16.47 8.73 14.51
C GLY A 101 16.78 10.13 15.05
N LYS A 102 16.12 11.19 14.55
CA LYS A 102 16.40 12.60 14.89
C LYS A 102 15.42 13.20 15.91
N GLN A 103 14.54 12.41 16.52
CA GLN A 103 13.56 12.88 17.51
C GLN A 103 14.08 12.94 18.96
N HIS A 104 15.40 13.01 19.15
CA HIS A 104 16.05 13.15 20.47
C HIS A 104 17.07 14.27 20.48
#